data_AF-A0A9N9Y450-F1
#
_entry.id   AF-A0A9N9Y450-F1
#
_cell.length_a   1.000
_cell.length_b   1.000
_cell.length_c   1.000
_cell.angle_alpha   90.00
_cell.angle_beta   90.00
_cell.angle_gamma   90.00
#
_symmetry.space_group_name_H-M   'P 1'
#
loop_
_entity.id
_entity.type
_entity.pdbx_description
1 polymer ?
#
loop_
_entity_poly.entity_id
_entity_poly.type
_entity_poly.pdbx_seq_one_letter_code
_entity_poly.pdbx_strand_id
1 'polypeptide(L)'
;MPPYPIELQKWWMSSGYDFLTKLFEIDHLNCKQRDVGFAQTVQRRLRGFDNDQNIHEQLQGAILDIRKSLRIRYDSNRRKKLKEAAHYVFRRPDDGGLVQEHALEGLGYLDAMEIHGRALFTAAKLSVESGTCESGLLELAEELHQAASKRYGQFHMGFRARILLNELETYNSGVSRPVQIMALLNSLFPAMVFLEDSDDSDPSPCTPGLRDSIRFSIYEHLMGENPFSIPEMKALETRLLGWCDIPSYAQSHEALTRYIEESKKREEVCLGILDAAERQPKPIYVIQSPDSSISSLTISERSITEMADSPITPTTTANVDCRDGPSRPCGSPITIASTTSVSKYLLESRSGREILPSQTDLAAFVNEDWEGAPSEILEPLSTEEFDQHPITRDLNIKVSEMSNLGLLLPKRLETRTF
;
A
#
# COMPACT_ATOMS: atom_id res chain seq x y z
N MET A 1 -4.82 13.67 -7.72
CA MET A 1 -4.09 12.45 -8.17
C MET A 1 -2.61 12.56 -7.82
N PRO A 2 -2.00 11.53 -7.22
CA PRO A 2 -0.60 11.58 -6.78
C PRO A 2 0.38 11.86 -7.93
N PRO A 3 1.53 12.49 -7.64
CA PRO A 3 2.54 12.81 -8.64
C PRO A 3 3.20 11.54 -9.20
N TYR A 4 3.44 11.52 -10.51
CA TYR A 4 4.09 10.39 -11.18
C TYR A 4 5.62 10.43 -11.06
N PRO A 5 6.31 9.28 -11.19
CA PRO A 5 7.77 9.22 -11.04
C PRO A 5 8.55 10.23 -11.90
N ILE A 6 8.13 10.46 -13.15
CA ILE A 6 8.79 11.43 -14.03
C ILE A 6 8.56 12.90 -13.60
N GLU A 7 7.41 13.19 -12.99
CA GLU A 7 7.09 14.52 -12.44
C GLU A 7 8.00 14.79 -11.23
N LEU A 8 8.15 13.81 -10.34
CA LEU A 8 9.05 13.87 -9.19
C LEU A 8 10.51 14.01 -9.63
N GLN A 9 10.95 13.22 -10.63
CA GLN A 9 12.33 13.29 -11.11
C GLN A 9 12.64 14.68 -11.68
N LYS A 10 11.72 15.25 -12.46
CA LYS A 10 11.88 16.60 -12.99
C LYS A 10 12.05 17.63 -11.89
N TRP A 11 11.28 17.53 -10.81
CA TRP A 11 11.43 18.44 -9.67
C TRP A 11 12.78 18.27 -8.97
N TRP A 12 13.15 17.03 -8.61
CA TRP A 12 14.40 16.73 -7.93
C TRP A 12 15.64 17.11 -8.73
N MET A 13 15.57 17.04 -10.06
CA MET A 13 16.63 17.43 -10.98
C MET A 13 16.61 18.94 -11.33
N SER A 14 15.69 19.71 -10.77
CA SER A 14 15.60 21.16 -10.94
C SER A 14 15.54 21.88 -9.59
N SER A 15 14.37 22.36 -9.17
CA SER A 15 14.20 23.11 -7.92
C SER A 15 14.60 22.32 -6.67
N GLY A 16 14.47 20.98 -6.70
CA GLY A 16 14.85 20.10 -5.60
C GLY A 16 16.36 19.83 -5.49
N TYR A 17 17.14 20.20 -6.50
CA TYR A 17 18.54 19.75 -6.63
C TYR A 17 19.46 20.29 -5.52
N ASP A 18 19.24 21.53 -5.08
CA ASP A 18 20.04 22.15 -4.01
C ASP A 18 19.82 21.46 -2.66
N PHE A 19 18.60 20.99 -2.38
CA PHE A 19 18.31 20.20 -1.18
C PHE A 19 19.08 18.88 -1.19
N LEU A 20 19.13 18.21 -2.35
CA LEU A 20 19.90 16.98 -2.50
C LEU A 20 21.40 17.24 -2.37
N THR A 21 21.92 18.32 -2.94
CA THR A 21 23.34 18.66 -2.81
C THR A 21 23.71 18.88 -1.34
N LYS A 22 22.89 19.62 -0.59
CA LYS A 22 23.06 19.79 0.87
C LYS A 22 22.96 18.48 1.65
N LEU A 23 22.12 17.54 1.21
CA LEU A 23 22.03 16.22 1.82
C LEU A 23 23.37 15.46 1.76
N PHE A 24 24.17 15.65 0.71
CA PHE A 24 25.46 14.98 0.53
C PHE A 24 26.69 15.77 1.02
N GLU A 25 26.51 16.95 1.62
CA GLU A 25 27.63 17.71 2.20
C GLU A 25 28.27 16.94 3.37
N ILE A 26 29.47 16.40 3.15
CA ILE A 26 30.18 15.50 4.07
C ILE A 26 30.78 16.25 5.26
N ASP A 27 31.00 17.56 5.14
CA ASP A 27 31.58 18.43 6.18
C ASP A 27 30.78 18.41 7.51
N HIS A 28 29.55 17.91 7.48
CA HIS A 28 28.67 17.77 8.64
C HIS A 28 28.60 16.35 9.22
N LEU A 29 29.22 15.35 8.60
CA LEU A 29 29.34 14.00 9.15
C LEU A 29 30.61 13.87 9.98
N ASN A 30 30.45 14.02 11.30
CA ASN A 30 31.52 13.80 12.27
C ASN A 30 31.89 12.31 12.48
N CYS A 31 31.63 11.44 11.50
CA CYS A 31 31.90 10.01 11.56
C CYS A 31 32.24 9.44 10.18
N LYS A 32 33.18 8.50 10.15
CA LYS A 32 33.56 7.69 8.97
C LYS A 32 32.68 6.45 8.87
N GLN A 33 32.63 5.83 7.70
CA GLN A 33 31.85 4.60 7.47
C GLN A 33 32.19 3.46 8.45
N ARG A 34 33.46 3.38 8.86
CA ARG A 34 33.96 2.33 9.77
C ARG A 34 33.67 2.63 11.24
N ASP A 35 33.17 3.83 11.56
CA ASP A 35 32.92 4.23 12.93
C ASP A 35 31.61 3.62 13.45
N VAL A 36 31.65 3.16 14.69
CA VAL A 36 30.45 2.75 15.43
C VAL A 36 29.54 3.97 15.56
N GLY A 37 28.38 3.96 14.91
CA GLY A 37 27.49 5.12 14.87
C GLY A 37 27.21 5.68 13.46
N PHE A 38 27.94 5.23 12.43
CA PHE A 38 27.76 5.71 11.06
C PHE A 38 26.33 5.53 10.57
N ALA A 39 25.81 4.29 10.62
CA ALA A 39 24.46 3.94 10.21
C ALA A 39 23.41 4.80 10.93
N GLN A 40 23.53 4.98 12.26
CA GLN A 40 22.59 5.80 13.04
C GLN A 40 22.66 7.30 12.69
N THR A 41 23.84 7.79 12.30
CA THR A 41 24.04 9.19 11.92
C THR A 41 23.47 9.46 10.54
N VAL A 42 23.77 8.59 9.58
CA VAL A 42 23.20 8.60 8.22
C VAL A 42 21.68 8.48 8.29
N GLN A 43 21.14 7.56 9.09
CA GLN A 43 19.70 7.38 9.23
C GLN A 43 19.01 8.62 9.80
N ARG A 44 19.60 9.25 10.83
CA ARG A 44 19.08 10.50 11.40
C ARG A 44 19.07 11.63 10.36
N ARG A 45 20.13 11.74 9.56
CA ARG A 45 20.21 12.75 8.49
C ARG A 45 19.15 12.52 7.42
N LEU A 46 18.99 11.28 6.94
CA LEU A 46 17.95 10.94 5.98
C LEU A 46 16.54 11.21 6.54
N ARG A 47 16.27 10.82 7.79
CA ARG A 47 14.99 11.12 8.43
C ARG A 47 14.74 12.63 8.56
N GLY A 48 15.75 13.42 8.88
CA GLY A 48 15.62 14.89 8.90
C GLY A 48 15.23 15.46 7.54
N PHE A 49 15.87 14.96 6.48
CA PHE A 49 15.57 15.34 5.10
C PHE A 49 14.17 14.88 4.65
N ASP A 50 13.81 13.63 4.93
CA ASP A 50 12.52 13.01 4.54
C ASP A 50 11.33 13.64 5.26
N ASN A 51 11.55 14.33 6.39
CA ASN A 51 10.53 15.03 7.16
C ASN A 51 10.64 16.57 7.05
N ASP A 52 11.42 17.09 6.10
CA ASP A 52 11.56 18.53 5.91
C ASP A 52 10.30 19.12 5.27
N GLN A 53 9.55 19.87 6.07
CA GLN A 53 8.29 20.49 5.66
C GLN A 53 8.46 21.49 4.52
N ASN A 54 9.59 22.19 4.43
CA ASN A 54 9.85 23.16 3.37
C ASN A 54 10.01 22.46 2.01
N ILE A 55 10.67 21.29 1.99
CA ILE A 55 10.79 20.46 0.79
C ILE A 55 9.39 20.04 0.32
N HIS A 56 8.53 19.61 1.25
CA HIS A 56 7.18 19.16 0.94
C HIS A 56 6.30 20.28 0.37
N GLU A 57 6.31 21.45 0.99
CA GLU A 57 5.52 22.60 0.53
C GLU A 57 5.95 23.10 -0.85
N GLN A 58 7.27 23.16 -1.11
CA GLN A 58 7.79 23.55 -2.41
C GLN A 58 7.49 22.54 -3.51
N LEU A 59 7.57 21.24 -3.19
CA LEU A 59 7.19 20.18 -4.13
C LEU A 59 5.70 20.28 -4.46
N GLN A 60 4.85 20.33 -3.44
CA GLN A 60 3.39 20.42 -3.61
C GLN A 60 2.99 21.64 -4.44
N GLY A 61 3.60 22.81 -4.19
CA GLY A 61 3.36 24.02 -4.97
C GLY A 61 3.81 23.94 -6.43
N ALA A 62 4.76 23.06 -6.77
CA ALA A 62 5.36 22.96 -8.11
C ALA A 62 4.76 21.87 -9.01
N ILE A 63 4.09 20.85 -8.45
CA ILE A 63 3.63 19.66 -9.21
C ILE A 63 2.73 20.04 -10.39
N LEU A 64 1.78 20.96 -10.21
CA LEU A 64 0.84 21.34 -11.28
C LEU A 64 1.56 21.97 -12.48
N ASP A 65 2.56 22.82 -12.23
CA ASP A 65 3.32 23.46 -13.29
C ASP A 65 4.28 22.48 -13.99
N ILE A 66 4.86 21.55 -13.23
CA ILE A 66 5.62 20.43 -13.77
C ILE A 66 4.76 19.59 -14.70
N ARG A 67 3.56 19.18 -14.26
CA ARG A 67 2.63 18.38 -15.05
C ARG A 67 2.27 19.06 -16.37
N LYS A 68 1.91 20.36 -16.32
CA LYS A 68 1.65 21.17 -17.52
C LYS A 68 2.85 21.21 -18.47
N SER A 69 4.06 21.32 -17.93
CA SER A 69 5.28 21.42 -18.73
C SER A 69 5.70 20.11 -19.41
N LEU A 70 5.36 18.95 -18.83
CA LEU A 70 5.71 17.63 -19.37
C LEU A 70 4.80 17.20 -20.53
N ARG A 71 3.57 17.74 -20.61
CA ARG A 71 2.59 17.43 -21.67
C ARG A 71 2.25 15.93 -21.83
N ILE A 72 2.47 15.13 -20.79
CA ILE A 72 2.12 13.71 -20.76
C ILE A 72 0.65 13.58 -20.34
N ARG A 73 -0.11 12.72 -21.04
CA ARG A 73 -1.54 12.49 -20.80
C ARG A 73 -1.80 11.07 -20.35
N TYR A 74 -1.76 10.88 -19.03
CA TYR A 74 -1.98 9.59 -18.37
C TYR A 74 -3.45 9.14 -18.35
N ASP A 75 -4.37 10.05 -18.63
CA ASP A 75 -5.82 9.80 -18.74
C ASP A 75 -6.22 9.20 -20.11
N SER A 76 -5.38 9.35 -21.13
CA SER A 76 -5.70 8.94 -22.50
C SER A 76 -5.44 7.44 -22.76
N ASN A 77 -6.49 6.71 -23.13
CA ASN A 77 -6.47 5.29 -23.55
C ASN A 77 -5.50 4.41 -22.74
N ARG A 78 -5.77 4.28 -21.43
CA ARG A 78 -4.90 3.60 -20.45
C ARG A 78 -4.52 2.17 -20.87
N ARG A 79 -5.46 1.39 -21.42
CA ARG A 79 -5.19 0.04 -21.94
C ARG A 79 -4.16 0.02 -23.05
N LYS A 80 -4.25 0.96 -24.00
CA LYS A 80 -3.27 1.08 -25.08
C LYS A 80 -1.91 1.49 -24.52
N LYS A 81 -1.88 2.46 -23.61
CA LYS A 81 -0.65 2.93 -22.96
C LYS A 81 0.04 1.87 -22.10
N LEU A 82 -0.72 1.07 -21.37
CA LEU A 82 -0.22 -0.11 -20.65
C LEU A 82 0.47 -1.08 -21.61
N LYS A 83 -0.16 -1.42 -22.74
CA LYS A 83 0.43 -2.32 -23.74
C LYS A 83 1.67 -1.73 -24.41
N GLU A 84 1.66 -0.43 -24.71
CA GLU A 84 2.82 0.28 -25.24
C GLU A 84 3.98 0.24 -24.24
N ALA A 85 3.73 0.54 -22.96
CA ALA A 85 4.75 0.46 -21.91
C ALA A 85 5.32 -0.96 -21.77
N ALA A 86 4.46 -1.98 -21.75
CA ALA A 86 4.88 -3.38 -21.67
C ALA A 86 5.70 -3.83 -22.90
N HIS A 87 5.40 -3.32 -24.10
CA HIS A 87 6.06 -3.76 -25.32
C HIS A 87 7.34 -2.97 -25.63
N TYR A 88 7.37 -1.68 -25.33
CA TYR A 88 8.47 -0.79 -25.73
C TYR A 88 9.41 -0.42 -24.59
N VAL A 89 8.95 -0.43 -23.33
CA VAL A 89 9.72 0.02 -22.15
C VAL A 89 10.14 -1.16 -21.28
N PHE A 90 9.18 -1.98 -20.84
CA PHE A 90 9.41 -3.14 -19.97
C PHE A 90 9.41 -4.42 -20.78
N ARG A 91 10.38 -4.57 -21.70
CA ARG A 91 10.42 -5.69 -22.64
C ARG A 91 10.79 -6.99 -21.94
N ARG A 92 10.57 -8.11 -22.62
CA ARG A 92 11.09 -9.41 -22.15
C ARG A 92 12.60 -9.32 -21.93
N PRO A 93 13.15 -10.07 -20.96
CA PRO A 93 14.60 -10.14 -20.77
C PRO A 93 15.35 -10.47 -22.08
N ASP A 94 14.80 -11.40 -22.87
CA ASP A 94 15.38 -11.84 -24.15
C ASP A 94 15.27 -10.77 -25.26
N ASP A 95 14.35 -9.81 -25.13
CA ASP A 95 14.09 -8.74 -26.11
C ASP A 95 14.76 -7.41 -25.73
N GLY A 96 15.85 -7.47 -24.95
CA GLY A 96 16.63 -6.31 -24.51
C GLY A 96 16.17 -5.71 -23.17
N GLY A 97 15.17 -6.29 -22.52
CA GLY A 97 14.76 -5.93 -21.16
C GLY A 97 14.28 -4.48 -21.00
N LEU A 98 14.71 -3.85 -19.92
CA LEU A 98 14.28 -2.51 -19.51
C LEU A 98 14.94 -1.41 -20.38
N VAL A 99 14.12 -0.55 -20.97
CA VAL A 99 14.58 0.67 -21.66
C VAL A 99 14.59 1.85 -20.68
N GLN A 100 15.77 2.19 -20.17
CA GLN A 100 15.98 3.18 -19.10
C GLN A 100 15.39 4.57 -19.42
N GLU A 101 15.59 5.07 -20.64
CA GLU A 101 15.17 6.41 -21.07
C GLU A 101 13.67 6.67 -20.90
N HIS A 102 12.85 5.64 -21.08
CA HIS A 102 11.39 5.75 -21.00
C HIS A 102 10.81 5.13 -19.73
N ALA A 103 11.65 4.67 -18.81
CA ALA A 103 11.22 3.85 -17.68
C ALA A 103 10.28 4.59 -16.72
N LEU A 104 10.57 5.85 -16.40
CA LEU A 104 9.72 6.63 -15.47
C LEU A 104 8.39 7.05 -16.09
N GLU A 105 8.38 7.38 -17.39
CA GLU A 105 7.13 7.63 -18.12
C GLU A 105 6.29 6.34 -18.18
N GLY A 106 6.95 5.21 -18.51
CA GLY A 106 6.35 3.89 -18.51
C GLY A 106 5.71 3.53 -17.18
N LEU A 107 6.42 3.71 -16.06
CA LEU A 107 5.88 3.53 -14.71
C LEU A 107 4.63 4.39 -14.49
N GLY A 108 4.66 5.67 -14.91
CA GLY A 108 3.49 6.54 -14.81
C GLY A 108 2.25 5.99 -15.51
N TYR A 109 2.39 5.33 -16.67
CA TYR A 109 1.26 4.66 -17.32
C TYR A 109 0.77 3.41 -16.56
N LEU A 110 1.66 2.67 -15.91
CA LEU A 110 1.29 1.54 -15.05
C LEU A 110 0.52 2.03 -13.81
N ASP A 111 1.03 3.07 -13.14
CA ASP A 111 0.41 3.73 -12.00
C ASP A 111 -0.99 4.25 -12.38
N ALA A 112 -1.11 4.93 -13.52
CA ALA A 112 -2.37 5.47 -14.03
C ALA A 112 -3.43 4.38 -14.30
N MET A 113 -3.01 3.23 -14.84
CA MET A 113 -3.90 2.09 -15.04
C MET A 113 -4.39 1.53 -13.72
N GLU A 114 -3.51 1.44 -12.72
CA GLU A 114 -3.87 0.89 -11.43
C GLU A 114 -4.79 1.82 -10.63
N ILE A 115 -4.48 3.12 -10.57
CA ILE A 115 -5.35 4.14 -9.97
C ILE A 115 -6.75 4.05 -10.58
N HIS A 116 -6.85 3.98 -11.91
CA HIS A 116 -8.12 3.85 -12.59
C HIS A 116 -8.85 2.55 -12.24
N GLY A 117 -8.13 1.41 -12.22
CA GLY A 117 -8.71 0.12 -11.90
C GLY A 117 -9.23 0.04 -10.46
N ARG A 118 -8.54 0.66 -9.50
CA ARG A 118 -9.00 0.78 -8.11
C ARG A 118 -10.24 1.66 -8.02
N ALA A 119 -10.24 2.83 -8.65
CA ALA A 119 -11.39 3.73 -8.64
C ALA A 119 -12.64 3.07 -9.25
N LEU A 120 -12.47 2.33 -10.36
CA LEU A 120 -13.55 1.61 -11.02
C LEU A 120 -14.12 0.49 -10.13
N PHE A 121 -13.25 -0.26 -9.46
CA PHE A 121 -13.67 -1.28 -8.50
C PHE A 121 -14.44 -0.67 -7.33
N THR A 122 -13.94 0.42 -6.74
CA THR A 122 -14.63 1.15 -5.67
C THR A 122 -16.02 1.61 -6.11
N ALA A 123 -16.15 2.18 -7.31
CA ALA A 123 -17.44 2.60 -7.86
C ALA A 123 -18.42 1.42 -8.06
N ALA A 124 -17.93 0.29 -8.57
CA ALA A 124 -18.74 -0.91 -8.74
C ALA A 124 -19.22 -1.47 -7.38
N LYS A 125 -18.32 -1.51 -6.39
CA LYS A 125 -18.63 -1.93 -5.03
C LYS A 125 -19.71 -1.07 -4.38
N LEU A 126 -19.55 0.26 -4.43
CA LEU A 126 -20.55 1.20 -3.91
C LEU A 126 -21.91 1.06 -4.60
N SER A 127 -21.92 0.75 -5.90
CA SER A 127 -23.16 0.51 -6.64
C SER A 127 -23.89 -0.74 -6.10
N VAL A 128 -23.19 -1.86 -5.92
CA VAL A 128 -23.79 -3.08 -5.35
C VAL A 128 -24.27 -2.86 -3.91
N GLU A 129 -23.46 -2.20 -3.07
CA GLU A 129 -23.82 -1.88 -1.68
C GLU A 129 -25.06 -0.98 -1.58
N SER A 130 -25.32 -0.14 -2.58
CA SER A 130 -26.55 0.66 -2.69
C SER A 130 -27.79 -0.13 -3.12
N GLY A 131 -27.68 -1.46 -3.30
CA GLY A 131 -28.79 -2.38 -3.54
C GLY A 131 -29.14 -2.61 -5.01
N THR A 132 -28.22 -2.33 -5.95
CA THR A 132 -28.53 -2.31 -7.39
C THR A 132 -28.07 -3.53 -8.20
N CYS A 133 -27.32 -4.49 -7.63
CA CYS A 133 -26.75 -5.60 -8.41
C CYS A 133 -26.64 -6.94 -7.63
N GLU A 134 -26.40 -8.04 -8.36
CA GLU A 134 -26.24 -9.41 -7.83
C GLU A 134 -24.90 -9.59 -7.08
N SER A 135 -24.95 -10.23 -5.90
CA SER A 135 -23.79 -10.46 -5.02
C SER A 135 -22.63 -11.21 -5.68
N GLY A 136 -22.91 -12.16 -6.60
CA GLY A 136 -21.87 -13.01 -7.19
C GLY A 136 -20.91 -12.28 -8.16
N LEU A 137 -21.37 -11.22 -8.82
CA LEU A 137 -20.48 -10.41 -9.68
C LEU A 137 -19.51 -9.57 -8.85
N LEU A 138 -19.92 -9.14 -7.67
CA LEU A 138 -19.07 -8.40 -6.74
C LEU A 138 -17.96 -9.29 -6.17
N GLU A 139 -18.27 -10.54 -5.81
CA GLU A 139 -17.27 -11.52 -5.35
C GLU A 139 -16.19 -11.75 -6.42
N LEU A 140 -16.59 -11.96 -7.67
CA LEU A 140 -15.65 -12.08 -8.79
C LEU A 140 -14.81 -10.80 -9.00
N ALA A 141 -15.43 -9.63 -8.87
CA ALA A 141 -14.73 -8.36 -8.99
C ALA A 141 -13.68 -8.17 -7.88
N GLU A 142 -13.98 -8.58 -6.65
CA GLU A 142 -13.07 -8.54 -5.50
C GLU A 142 -11.88 -9.49 -5.71
N GLU A 143 -12.12 -10.72 -6.17
CA GLU A 143 -11.04 -11.68 -6.50
C GLU A 143 -10.11 -11.13 -7.59
N LEU A 144 -10.68 -10.59 -8.68
CA LEU A 144 -9.91 -9.99 -9.76
C LEU A 144 -9.17 -8.72 -9.29
N HIS A 145 -9.76 -7.94 -8.41
CA HIS A 145 -9.13 -6.78 -7.80
C HIS A 145 -7.91 -7.20 -6.97
N GLN A 146 -8.06 -8.17 -6.07
CA GLN A 146 -6.97 -8.66 -5.22
C GLN A 146 -5.84 -9.28 -6.04
N ALA A 147 -6.18 -10.10 -7.06
CA ALA A 147 -5.19 -10.67 -7.97
C ALA A 147 -4.40 -9.58 -8.70
N ALA A 148 -5.10 -8.63 -9.34
CA ALA A 148 -4.48 -7.55 -10.08
C ALA A 148 -3.62 -6.64 -9.17
N SER A 149 -4.11 -6.28 -7.97
CA SER A 149 -3.37 -5.48 -7.00
C SER A 149 -2.11 -6.20 -6.51
N LYS A 150 -2.17 -7.53 -6.31
CA LYS A 150 -1.00 -8.35 -5.97
C LYS A 150 0.03 -8.37 -7.10
N ARG A 151 -0.40 -8.58 -8.35
CA ARG A 151 0.50 -8.55 -9.51
C ARG A 151 1.12 -7.18 -9.72
N TYR A 152 0.31 -6.13 -9.56
CA TYR A 152 0.77 -4.76 -9.54
C TYR A 152 1.94 -4.58 -8.59
N GLY A 153 1.77 -5.01 -7.34
CA GLY A 153 2.85 -4.89 -6.36
C GLY A 153 4.13 -5.63 -6.73
N GLN A 154 3.99 -6.85 -7.26
CA GLN A 154 5.14 -7.66 -7.68
C GLN A 154 5.95 -6.98 -8.79
N PHE A 155 5.33 -6.65 -9.92
CA PHE A 155 6.10 -6.10 -11.03
C PHE A 155 6.60 -4.68 -10.74
N HIS A 156 5.82 -3.89 -10.03
CA HIS A 156 6.11 -2.49 -9.83
C HIS A 156 7.30 -2.31 -8.87
N MET A 157 7.41 -3.14 -7.83
CA MET A 157 8.59 -3.16 -6.97
C MET A 157 9.86 -3.54 -7.74
N GLY A 158 9.81 -4.63 -8.51
CA GLY A 158 10.99 -5.09 -9.23
C GLY A 158 11.41 -4.18 -10.38
N PHE A 159 10.47 -3.53 -11.08
CA PHE A 159 10.82 -2.50 -12.06
C PHE A 159 11.46 -1.28 -11.42
N ARG A 160 10.91 -0.76 -10.30
CA ARG A 160 11.51 0.38 -9.59
C ARG A 160 12.92 0.06 -9.10
N ALA A 161 13.13 -1.12 -8.52
CA ALA A 161 14.48 -1.54 -8.13
C ALA A 161 15.41 -1.70 -9.33
N ARG A 162 14.97 -2.31 -10.43
CA ARG A 162 15.82 -2.50 -11.62
C ARG A 162 16.20 -1.19 -12.30
N ILE A 163 15.30 -0.21 -12.37
CA ILE A 163 15.59 1.13 -12.88
C ILE A 163 16.71 1.77 -12.07
N LEU A 164 16.62 1.69 -10.74
CA LEU A 164 17.65 2.24 -9.84
C LEU A 164 18.99 1.52 -10.00
N LEU A 165 18.99 0.18 -10.04
CA LEU A 165 20.20 -0.63 -10.19
C LEU A 165 20.90 -0.36 -11.53
N ASN A 166 20.15 -0.24 -12.63
CA ASN A 166 20.71 0.14 -13.93
C ASN A 166 21.41 1.51 -13.88
N GLU A 167 20.86 2.47 -13.14
CA GLU A 167 21.49 3.80 -12.99
C GLU A 167 22.78 3.72 -12.15
N LEU A 168 22.79 2.87 -11.13
CA LEU A 168 23.99 2.56 -10.34
C LEU A 168 25.06 1.82 -11.16
N GLU A 169 24.69 1.06 -12.19
CA GLU A 169 25.60 0.38 -13.14
C GLU A 169 26.13 1.31 -14.23
N THR A 170 25.43 2.40 -14.52
CA THR A 170 25.79 3.29 -15.64
C THR A 170 27.08 4.09 -15.35
N TYR A 171 28.13 3.83 -16.13
CA TYR A 171 29.45 4.46 -15.95
C TYR A 171 29.44 5.94 -16.36
N ASN A 172 29.09 6.84 -15.44
CA ASN A 172 29.23 8.29 -15.60
C ASN A 172 30.16 8.84 -14.52
N SER A 173 31.25 9.50 -14.92
CA SER A 173 32.32 10.00 -14.04
C SER A 173 32.03 11.38 -13.41
N GLY A 174 30.76 11.76 -13.27
CA GLY A 174 30.37 13.06 -12.72
C GLY A 174 30.38 13.11 -11.18
N VAL A 175 30.89 14.21 -10.61
CA VAL A 175 30.85 14.51 -9.16
C VAL A 175 29.42 14.56 -8.60
N SER A 176 28.41 14.77 -9.46
CA SER A 176 26.98 14.84 -9.12
C SER A 176 26.28 13.46 -9.01
N ARG A 177 27.00 12.34 -9.24
CA ARG A 177 26.34 11.03 -9.37
C ARG A 177 25.52 10.58 -8.14
N PRO A 178 26.00 10.68 -6.88
CA PRO A 178 25.18 10.32 -5.71
C PRO A 178 23.90 11.17 -5.61
N VAL A 179 23.98 12.45 -5.95
CA VAL A 179 22.84 13.38 -5.97
C VAL A 179 21.81 12.95 -7.03
N GLN A 180 22.25 12.54 -8.21
CA GLN A 180 21.38 12.04 -9.29
C GLN A 180 20.70 10.72 -8.90
N ILE A 181 21.44 9.79 -8.29
CA ILE A 181 20.85 8.54 -7.79
C ILE A 181 19.83 8.83 -6.70
N MET A 182 20.09 9.80 -5.80
CA MET A 182 19.14 10.19 -4.77
C MET A 182 17.88 10.86 -5.36
N ALA A 183 18.02 11.68 -6.41
CA ALA A 183 16.89 12.23 -7.16
C ALA A 183 16.02 11.11 -7.75
N LEU A 184 16.66 10.11 -8.37
CA LEU A 184 15.98 8.94 -8.92
C LEU A 184 15.30 8.12 -7.81
N LEU A 185 15.99 7.88 -6.69
CA LEU A 185 15.43 7.22 -5.52
C LEU A 185 14.20 7.96 -4.98
N ASN A 186 14.24 9.28 -4.84
CA ASN A 186 13.09 10.05 -4.37
C ASN A 186 11.91 10.04 -5.36
N SER A 187 12.18 9.72 -6.63
CA SER A 187 11.15 9.58 -7.67
C SER A 187 10.53 8.19 -7.68
N LEU A 188 11.35 7.15 -7.40
CA LEU A 188 10.94 5.75 -7.39
C LEU A 188 10.41 5.30 -6.01
N PHE A 189 10.85 5.91 -4.92
CA PHE A 189 10.42 5.56 -3.56
C PHE A 189 10.28 6.84 -2.75
N PRO A 190 9.30 7.71 -3.08
CA PRO A 190 9.14 9.00 -2.41
C PRO A 190 8.83 8.80 -0.93
N ALA A 191 9.52 9.55 -0.06
CA ALA A 191 9.36 9.45 1.40
C ALA A 191 7.92 9.71 1.86
N MET A 192 7.20 10.55 1.11
CA MET A 192 5.82 10.94 1.37
C MET A 192 4.99 10.79 0.10
N VAL A 193 3.72 10.48 0.28
CA VAL A 193 2.75 10.37 -0.82
C VAL A 193 1.85 11.59 -0.76
N PHE A 194 1.77 12.33 -1.87
CA PHE A 194 0.88 13.48 -1.98
C PHE A 194 -0.46 13.01 -2.53
N LEU A 195 -1.50 13.09 -1.70
CA LEU A 195 -2.89 12.83 -2.10
C LEU A 195 -3.60 14.19 -2.08
N GLU A 196 -4.17 14.60 -3.21
CA GLU A 196 -4.83 15.90 -3.36
C GLU A 196 -6.27 15.84 -2.83
N ASP A 197 -6.98 14.74 -3.10
CA ASP A 197 -8.38 14.54 -2.75
C ASP A 197 -8.59 13.35 -1.80
N SER A 198 -9.72 13.32 -1.08
CA SER A 198 -10.10 12.17 -0.24
C SER A 198 -10.27 10.86 -1.01
N ASP A 199 -10.49 10.97 -2.32
CA ASP A 199 -10.68 9.84 -3.23
C ASP A 199 -9.36 9.39 -3.87
N ASP A 200 -8.28 10.15 -3.68
CA ASP A 200 -6.95 9.75 -4.14
C ASP A 200 -6.44 8.58 -3.28
N SER A 201 -5.95 7.55 -3.95
CA SER A 201 -5.31 6.40 -3.32
C SER A 201 -3.86 6.30 -3.77
N ASP A 202 -2.95 6.04 -2.83
CA ASP A 202 -1.57 5.73 -3.17
C ASP A 202 -1.49 4.42 -3.95
N PRO A 203 -1.06 4.42 -5.22
CA PRO A 203 -0.87 3.18 -5.94
C PRO A 203 0.36 2.41 -5.42
N SER A 204 1.28 3.04 -4.69
CA SER A 204 2.55 2.43 -4.27
C SER A 204 2.34 1.11 -3.53
N PRO A 205 2.98 0.01 -3.96
CA PRO A 205 2.79 -1.31 -3.38
C PRO A 205 3.74 -1.60 -2.23
N CYS A 206 4.61 -0.66 -1.84
CA CYS A 206 5.50 -0.84 -0.70
C CYS A 206 4.86 -0.29 0.58
N THR A 207 5.01 -1.05 1.67
CA THR A 207 4.69 -0.52 3.00
C THR A 207 5.65 0.61 3.36
N PRO A 208 5.24 1.56 4.24
CA PRO A 208 6.14 2.62 4.71
C PRO A 208 7.44 2.09 5.29
N GLY A 209 7.40 1.01 6.08
CA GLY A 209 8.59 0.40 6.67
C GLY A 209 9.55 -0.20 5.62
N LEU A 210 9.04 -0.87 4.58
CA LEU A 210 9.85 -1.39 3.49
C LEU A 210 10.48 -0.25 2.68
N ARG A 211 9.69 0.77 2.37
CA ARG A 211 10.15 1.97 1.67
C ARG A 211 11.30 2.63 2.44
N ASP A 212 11.14 2.86 3.73
CA ASP A 212 12.15 3.52 4.55
C ASP A 212 13.44 2.68 4.63
N SER A 213 13.30 1.35 4.66
CA SER A 213 14.44 0.41 4.61
C SER A 213 15.20 0.47 3.29
N ILE A 214 14.49 0.53 2.16
CA ILE A 214 15.08 0.71 0.82
C ILE A 214 15.82 2.05 0.76
N ARG A 215 15.14 3.14 1.11
CA ARG A 215 15.71 4.49 1.08
C ARG A 215 16.98 4.58 1.92
N PHE A 216 16.93 4.05 3.14
CA PHE A 216 18.09 4.02 4.03
C PHE A 216 19.23 3.19 3.45
N SER A 217 18.97 1.98 2.95
CA SER A 217 20.01 1.10 2.42
C SER A 217 20.78 1.74 1.25
N ILE A 218 20.07 2.44 0.37
CA ILE A 218 20.67 3.14 -0.76
C ILE A 218 21.43 4.37 -0.31
N TYR A 219 20.82 5.19 0.56
CA TYR A 219 21.48 6.41 1.04
C TYR A 219 22.75 6.08 1.84
N GLU A 220 22.70 5.09 2.73
CA GLU A 220 23.88 4.58 3.45
C GLU A 220 24.98 4.12 2.50
N HIS A 221 24.62 3.36 1.46
CA HIS A 221 25.56 2.94 0.44
C HIS A 221 26.20 4.14 -0.27
N LEU A 222 25.41 5.13 -0.71
CA LEU A 222 25.90 6.32 -1.39
C LEU A 222 26.81 7.20 -0.53
N MET A 223 26.64 7.17 0.80
CA MET A 223 27.48 7.88 1.77
C MET A 223 28.74 7.11 2.17
N GLY A 224 28.90 5.87 1.69
CA GLY A 224 30.05 5.01 1.98
C GLY A 224 31.31 5.36 1.18
N GLU A 225 32.40 4.65 1.48
CA GLU A 225 33.65 4.68 0.74
C GLU A 225 33.46 3.93 -0.60
N ASN A 226 33.71 4.60 -1.73
CA ASN A 226 33.65 4.01 -3.08
C ASN A 226 32.32 3.29 -3.41
N PRO A 227 31.16 3.99 -3.35
CA PRO A 227 29.84 3.38 -3.56
C PRO A 227 29.70 2.69 -4.91
N PHE A 228 30.36 3.20 -5.95
CA PHE A 228 30.29 2.67 -7.32
C PHE A 228 31.31 1.56 -7.60
N SER A 229 31.94 1.00 -6.58
CA SER A 229 32.80 -0.17 -6.75
C SER A 229 31.95 -1.42 -6.98
N ILE A 230 32.42 -2.32 -7.86
CA ILE A 230 31.74 -3.59 -8.16
C ILE A 230 31.33 -4.37 -6.89
N PRO A 231 32.19 -4.56 -5.86
CA PRO A 231 31.78 -5.30 -4.66
C PRO A 231 30.67 -4.60 -3.87
N GLU A 232 30.75 -3.28 -3.69
CA GLU A 232 29.73 -2.51 -2.96
C GLU A 232 28.39 -2.52 -3.69
N MET A 233 28.42 -2.40 -5.02
CA MET A 233 27.22 -2.47 -5.85
C MET A 233 26.54 -3.85 -5.77
N LYS A 234 27.31 -4.93 -5.83
CA LYS A 234 26.77 -6.30 -5.66
C LYS A 234 26.19 -6.52 -4.26
N ALA A 235 26.82 -5.94 -3.23
CA ALA A 235 26.29 -5.99 -1.87
C ALA A 235 24.97 -5.23 -1.76
N LEU A 236 24.84 -4.06 -2.39
CA LEU A 236 23.58 -3.32 -2.45
C LEU A 236 22.49 -4.08 -3.21
N GLU A 237 22.81 -4.65 -4.39
CA GLU A 237 21.88 -5.49 -5.15
C GLU A 237 21.37 -6.67 -4.32
N THR A 238 22.27 -7.36 -3.60
CA THR A 238 21.91 -8.46 -2.69
C THR A 238 20.98 -8.00 -1.58
N ARG A 239 21.22 -6.82 -0.99
CA ARG A 239 20.33 -6.24 0.04
C ARG A 239 18.95 -5.90 -0.53
N LEU A 240 18.89 -5.30 -1.72
CA LEU A 240 17.62 -4.89 -2.33
C LEU A 240 16.81 -6.10 -2.81
N LEU A 241 17.41 -7.05 -3.50
CA LEU A 241 16.68 -8.21 -4.04
C LEU A 241 16.43 -9.29 -2.98
N GLY A 242 17.38 -9.51 -2.07
CA GLY A 242 17.27 -10.51 -1.02
C GLY A 242 16.54 -10.01 0.22
N TRP A 243 17.10 -9.00 0.91
CA TRP A 243 16.58 -8.60 2.23
C TRP A 243 15.27 -7.81 2.16
N CYS A 244 15.03 -7.09 1.06
CA CYS A 244 13.77 -6.38 0.83
C CYS A 244 12.74 -7.24 0.06
N ASP A 245 13.05 -8.51 -0.22
CA ASP A 245 12.20 -9.45 -0.98
C ASP A 245 11.66 -8.86 -2.30
N ILE A 246 12.51 -8.13 -3.02
CA ILE A 246 12.11 -7.48 -4.27
C ILE A 246 12.24 -8.49 -5.43
N PRO A 247 11.18 -8.71 -6.23
CA PRO A 247 11.24 -9.63 -7.35
C PRO A 247 12.30 -9.24 -8.38
N SER A 248 12.93 -10.25 -8.98
CA SER A 248 13.81 -10.06 -10.13
C SER A 248 13.07 -9.43 -11.32
N TYR A 249 13.81 -8.89 -12.29
CA TYR A 249 13.21 -8.32 -13.49
C TYR A 249 12.39 -9.35 -14.29
N ALA A 250 12.86 -10.60 -14.40
CA ALA A 250 12.16 -11.67 -15.10
C ALA A 250 10.82 -12.01 -14.43
N GLN A 251 10.81 -12.16 -13.09
CA GLN A 251 9.59 -12.38 -12.32
C GLN A 251 8.63 -11.19 -12.43
N SER A 252 9.17 -9.97 -12.42
CA SER A 252 8.39 -8.73 -12.58
C SER A 252 7.72 -8.66 -13.95
N HIS A 253 8.44 -9.00 -15.01
CA HIS A 253 7.88 -9.03 -16.36
C HIS A 253 6.75 -10.08 -16.50
N GLU A 254 6.92 -11.27 -15.91
CA GLU A 254 5.85 -12.27 -15.87
C GLU A 254 4.61 -11.75 -15.12
N ALA A 255 4.80 -11.11 -13.96
CA ALA A 255 3.73 -10.50 -13.20
C ALA A 255 3.02 -9.37 -13.99
N LEU A 256 3.75 -8.55 -14.75
CA LEU A 256 3.17 -7.54 -15.64
C LEU A 256 2.28 -8.19 -16.71
N THR A 257 2.74 -9.28 -17.32
CA THR A 257 1.97 -9.98 -18.36
C THR A 257 0.63 -10.48 -17.83
N ARG A 258 0.63 -11.09 -16.62
CA ARG A 258 -0.60 -11.54 -15.96
C ARG A 258 -1.49 -10.36 -15.56
N TYR A 259 -0.91 -9.28 -15.04
CA TYR A 259 -1.63 -8.06 -14.69
C TYR A 259 -2.40 -7.47 -15.87
N ILE A 260 -1.84 -7.47 -17.09
CA ILE A 260 -2.52 -6.96 -18.28
C ILE A 260 -3.82 -7.72 -18.56
N GLU A 261 -3.82 -9.04 -18.35
CA GLU A 261 -5.02 -9.86 -18.54
C GLU A 261 -6.02 -9.70 -17.39
N GLU A 262 -5.53 -9.73 -16.14
CA GLU A 262 -6.35 -9.59 -14.93
C GLU A 262 -7.01 -8.21 -14.87
N SER A 263 -6.28 -7.14 -15.18
CA SER A 263 -6.80 -5.77 -15.21
C SER A 263 -7.88 -5.58 -16.28
N LYS A 264 -7.73 -6.21 -17.46
CA LYS A 264 -8.75 -6.22 -18.50
C LYS A 264 -10.04 -6.87 -18.02
N LYS A 265 -9.94 -8.07 -17.42
CA LYS A 265 -11.09 -8.81 -16.87
C LYS A 265 -11.77 -8.02 -15.74
N ARG A 266 -10.97 -7.46 -14.81
CA ARG A 266 -11.43 -6.61 -13.71
C ARG A 266 -12.29 -5.46 -14.23
N GLU A 267 -11.78 -4.73 -15.21
CA GLU A 267 -12.49 -3.59 -15.80
C GLU A 267 -13.78 -4.02 -16.53
N GLU A 268 -13.76 -5.14 -17.27
CA GLU A 268 -14.96 -5.68 -17.93
C GLU A 268 -16.07 -6.03 -16.91
N VAL A 269 -15.72 -6.70 -15.82
CA VAL A 269 -16.70 -7.06 -14.76
C VAL A 269 -17.22 -5.81 -14.05
N CYS A 270 -16.33 -4.88 -13.66
CA CYS A 270 -16.76 -3.67 -12.96
C CYS A 270 -17.66 -2.79 -13.83
N LEU A 271 -17.35 -2.62 -15.12
CA LEU A 271 -18.22 -1.90 -16.06
C LEU A 271 -19.56 -2.62 -16.25
N GLY A 272 -19.57 -3.96 -16.26
CA GLY A 272 -20.81 -4.73 -16.31
C GLY A 272 -21.71 -4.50 -15.09
N ILE A 273 -21.13 -4.42 -13.89
CA ILE A 273 -21.85 -4.08 -12.66
C ILE A 273 -22.45 -2.67 -12.75
N LEU A 274 -21.65 -1.70 -13.18
CA LEU A 274 -22.09 -0.31 -13.30
C LEU A 274 -23.19 -0.13 -14.35
N ASP A 275 -23.06 -0.75 -15.52
CA ASP A 275 -24.08 -0.73 -16.57
C ASP A 275 -25.38 -1.43 -16.12
N ALA A 276 -25.28 -2.53 -15.36
CA ALA A 276 -26.44 -3.15 -14.75
C ALA A 276 -27.14 -2.22 -13.74
N ALA A 277 -26.37 -1.52 -12.92
CA ALA A 277 -26.89 -0.54 -11.96
C ALA A 277 -27.56 0.66 -12.66
N GLU A 278 -27.01 1.15 -13.78
CA GLU A 278 -27.60 2.23 -14.58
C GLU A 278 -28.93 1.82 -15.24
N ARG A 279 -29.07 0.55 -15.64
CA ARG A 279 -30.27 0.03 -16.30
C ARG A 279 -31.41 -0.31 -15.33
N GLN A 280 -31.16 -0.34 -14.03
CA GLN A 280 -32.22 -0.52 -13.04
C GLN A 280 -33.15 0.71 -13.05
N PRO A 281 -34.47 0.54 -13.23
CA PRO A 281 -35.39 1.66 -13.17
C PRO A 281 -35.33 2.27 -11.76
N LYS A 282 -35.00 3.56 -11.68
CA LYS A 282 -35.14 4.32 -10.42
C LYS A 282 -36.57 4.10 -9.91
N PRO A 283 -36.77 3.72 -8.64
CA PRO A 283 -38.12 3.62 -8.11
C PRO A 283 -38.76 4.99 -8.27
N ILE A 284 -39.78 5.06 -9.14
CA ILE A 284 -40.68 6.20 -9.17
C ILE A 284 -41.30 6.20 -7.78
N TYR A 285 -40.89 7.16 -6.94
CA TYR A 285 -41.67 7.51 -5.78
C TYR A 285 -43.02 8.00 -6.33
N VAL A 286 -43.96 7.08 -6.49
CA VAL A 286 -45.37 7.41 -6.55
C VAL A 286 -45.64 7.96 -5.17
N ILE A 287 -45.63 9.30 -5.06
CA ILE A 287 -46.28 9.97 -3.95
C ILE A 287 -47.73 9.51 -4.05
N GLN A 288 -48.08 8.49 -3.27
CA GLN A 288 -49.47 8.15 -2.99
C GLN A 288 -50.02 9.32 -2.20
N SER A 289 -50.52 10.33 -2.90
CA SER A 289 -51.51 11.23 -2.33
C SER A 289 -52.71 10.37 -1.93
N PRO A 290 -53.21 10.47 -0.69
CA PRO A 290 -54.39 9.75 -0.28
C PRO A 290 -55.62 10.39 -0.95
N ASP A 291 -56.39 9.52 -1.60
CA ASP A 291 -57.81 9.62 -1.92
C ASP A 291 -58.35 10.84 -2.69
N SER A 292 -58.88 10.58 -3.89
CA SER A 292 -60.34 10.71 -4.08
C SER A 292 -60.81 10.16 -5.43
N SER A 293 -61.89 9.39 -5.33
CA SER A 293 -62.58 8.66 -6.38
C SER A 293 -63.36 9.56 -7.36
N ILE A 294 -63.23 9.24 -8.65
CA ILE A 294 -64.22 9.27 -9.74
C ILE A 294 -65.00 10.58 -9.98
N SER A 295 -64.72 11.26 -11.10
CA SER A 295 -65.75 11.57 -12.11
C SER A 295 -65.17 12.08 -13.42
N SER A 296 -65.68 11.49 -14.49
CA SER A 296 -65.49 11.81 -15.89
C SER A 296 -66.08 13.19 -16.25
N LEU A 297 -65.43 13.94 -17.14
CA LEU A 297 -65.97 14.44 -18.43
C LEU A 297 -65.20 15.67 -18.97
N THR A 298 -64.88 15.58 -20.27
CA THR A 298 -64.85 16.61 -21.32
C THR A 298 -63.94 17.84 -21.23
N ILE A 299 -62.95 17.85 -22.14
CA ILE A 299 -62.58 18.89 -23.12
C ILE A 299 -63.10 20.32 -22.86
N SER A 300 -62.18 21.26 -22.62
CA SER A 300 -62.18 22.55 -23.36
C SER A 300 -60.86 23.31 -23.21
N GLU A 301 -60.46 23.92 -24.33
CA GLU A 301 -59.29 24.77 -24.53
C GLU A 301 -59.45 26.14 -23.83
N ARG A 302 -58.37 26.68 -23.24
CA ARG A 302 -57.73 27.97 -23.62
C ARG A 302 -56.73 28.45 -22.57
N SER A 303 -55.66 29.06 -23.10
CA SER A 303 -54.59 29.82 -22.46
C SER A 303 -55.05 30.89 -21.45
N ILE A 304 -54.17 31.23 -20.49
CA ILE A 304 -53.54 32.56 -20.32
C ILE A 304 -52.42 32.47 -19.26
N THR A 305 -51.44 33.33 -19.49
CA THR A 305 -50.14 33.61 -18.87
C THR A 305 -50.15 34.16 -17.43
N GLU A 306 -48.94 34.18 -16.84
CA GLU A 306 -48.38 35.14 -15.87
C GLU A 306 -48.39 34.88 -14.34
N MET A 307 -47.16 34.63 -13.86
CA MET A 307 -46.40 35.35 -12.81
C MET A 307 -46.99 35.63 -11.41
N ALA A 308 -46.16 35.26 -10.42
CA ALA A 308 -45.71 36.06 -9.27
C ALA A 308 -46.05 35.55 -7.85
N ASP A 309 -44.94 35.43 -7.10
CA ASP A 309 -44.71 35.69 -5.67
C ASP A 309 -45.30 34.85 -4.53
N SER A 310 -44.37 34.50 -3.63
CA SER A 310 -44.47 33.88 -2.31
C SER A 310 -45.13 34.83 -1.28
N PRO A 311 -45.01 34.66 0.07
CA PRO A 311 -44.71 33.51 0.94
C PRO A 311 -45.77 33.38 2.09
N ILE A 312 -45.49 32.60 3.15
CA ILE A 312 -45.82 32.84 4.60
C ILE A 312 -46.22 31.53 5.34
N THR A 313 -45.28 31.01 6.16
CA THR A 313 -45.47 30.25 7.43
C THR A 313 -46.04 31.19 8.54
N PRO A 314 -46.45 30.81 9.78
CA PRO A 314 -46.39 29.50 10.50
C PRO A 314 -47.60 29.24 11.46
N THR A 315 -47.42 28.28 12.40
CA THR A 315 -47.92 28.29 13.81
C THR A 315 -49.19 27.46 14.11
N THR A 316 -49.06 26.25 14.69
CA THR A 316 -49.10 25.87 16.13
C THR A 316 -50.51 25.71 16.72
N THR A 317 -50.80 24.54 17.32
CA THR A 317 -51.38 24.27 18.67
C THR A 317 -51.95 22.83 18.68
N ALA A 318 -51.43 21.94 19.55
CA ALA A 318 -51.95 21.54 20.88
C ALA A 318 -53.14 20.55 20.78
N ASN A 319 -53.36 19.53 21.63
CA ASN A 319 -52.69 18.84 22.74
C ASN A 319 -53.66 17.68 23.16
N VAL A 320 -53.26 16.87 24.16
CA VAL A 320 -54.10 16.04 25.08
C VAL A 320 -54.33 14.59 24.62
N ASP A 321 -53.51 13.62 25.08
CA ASP A 321 -53.57 12.83 26.36
C ASP A 321 -54.54 11.62 26.28
N CYS A 322 -54.37 10.45 26.89
CA CYS A 322 -53.40 9.91 27.86
C CYS A 322 -53.62 8.39 28.05
N ARG A 323 -52.61 7.70 28.63
CA ARG A 323 -52.64 6.51 29.53
C ARG A 323 -53.01 5.11 29.00
N ASP A 324 -52.50 3.98 29.52
CA ASP A 324 -51.42 3.62 30.48
C ASP A 324 -51.14 2.09 30.34
N GLY A 325 -49.93 1.63 30.75
CA GLY A 325 -49.38 0.24 30.64
C GLY A 325 -49.94 -0.79 31.66
N PRO A 326 -49.16 -1.73 32.29
CA PRO A 326 -47.74 -2.16 32.17
C PRO A 326 -47.56 -3.73 32.11
N SER A 327 -46.37 -4.36 31.95
CA SER A 327 -45.45 -4.79 33.04
C SER A 327 -44.35 -5.82 32.57
N ARG A 328 -43.22 -5.86 33.31
CA ARG A 328 -41.96 -6.67 33.21
C ARG A 328 -41.94 -7.74 34.36
N PRO A 329 -41.01 -8.75 34.50
CA PRO A 329 -39.58 -8.53 34.91
C PRO A 329 -38.52 -9.67 34.62
N CYS A 330 -37.31 -9.49 35.18
CA CYS A 330 -35.95 -10.08 35.05
C CYS A 330 -35.65 -11.57 35.39
N GLY A 331 -34.43 -12.04 35.02
CA GLY A 331 -33.64 -13.09 35.75
C GLY A 331 -32.32 -13.56 35.10
N SER A 332 -31.24 -13.69 35.89
CA SER A 332 -29.95 -14.44 35.68
C SER A 332 -29.42 -14.82 37.10
N PRO A 333 -28.35 -15.63 37.35
CA PRO A 333 -27.50 -16.56 36.56
C PRO A 333 -27.30 -17.97 37.24
N ILE A 334 -26.43 -18.89 36.73
CA ILE A 334 -25.58 -19.89 37.46
C ILE A 334 -24.67 -20.70 36.48
N THR A 335 -23.45 -21.04 36.93
CA THR A 335 -22.33 -21.76 36.29
C THR A 335 -22.19 -23.22 36.80
N ILE A 336 -21.58 -24.16 36.03
CA ILE A 336 -20.50 -25.12 36.44
C ILE A 336 -20.19 -26.20 35.33
N ALA A 337 -18.87 -26.36 35.07
CA ALA A 337 -18.04 -27.51 34.62
C ALA A 337 -18.10 -28.15 33.20
N SER A 338 -17.04 -27.83 32.43
CA SER A 338 -16.02 -28.69 31.77
C SER A 338 -16.37 -30.05 31.12
N THR A 339 -16.04 -30.20 29.82
CA THR A 339 -15.01 -31.14 29.30
C THR A 339 -14.52 -30.70 27.92
N THR A 340 -13.26 -31.05 27.66
CA THR A 340 -12.33 -30.68 26.58
C THR A 340 -12.60 -31.31 25.20
N SER A 341 -12.52 -30.51 24.14
CA SER A 341 -11.81 -30.86 22.90
C SER A 341 -11.63 -29.62 22.01
N VAL A 342 -10.45 -29.02 21.97
CA VAL A 342 -10.11 -27.98 20.98
C VAL A 342 -8.95 -28.49 20.15
N SER A 343 -9.25 -28.80 18.88
CA SER A 343 -8.26 -29.08 17.86
C SER A 343 -8.05 -27.83 17.00
N LYS A 344 -6.79 -27.39 16.95
CA LYS A 344 -6.10 -26.66 15.87
C LYS A 344 -6.88 -25.56 15.12
N TYR A 345 -6.73 -24.31 15.57
CA TYR A 345 -6.67 -23.12 14.69
C TYR A 345 -5.84 -22.04 15.38
N LEU A 346 -4.56 -21.91 15.02
CA LEU A 346 -3.74 -20.74 15.36
C LEU A 346 -2.83 -20.43 14.19
N LEU A 347 -3.23 -19.44 13.38
CA LEU A 347 -2.41 -18.30 12.94
C LEU A 347 -3.24 -17.45 11.95
N GLU A 348 -4.24 -16.76 12.49
CA GLU A 348 -4.77 -15.54 11.90
C GLU A 348 -3.95 -14.40 12.53
N SER A 349 -2.95 -13.89 11.82
CA SER A 349 -2.12 -12.78 12.29
C SER A 349 -2.89 -11.46 12.16
N ARG A 350 -3.48 -11.02 13.27
CA ARG A 350 -3.94 -9.64 13.43
C ARG A 350 -2.81 -8.76 13.97
N SER A 351 -2.65 -7.64 13.28
CA SER A 351 -1.86 -6.44 13.57
C SER A 351 -1.73 -6.06 15.06
N GLY A 352 -0.50 -5.77 15.49
CA GLY A 352 -0.26 -4.85 16.61
C GLY A 352 1.06 -5.04 17.36
N ARG A 353 1.93 -4.02 17.27
CA ARG A 353 3.03 -3.64 18.18
C ARG A 353 4.38 -4.33 17.99
N GLU A 354 5.21 -3.67 17.19
CA GLU A 354 6.66 -3.81 17.13
C GLU A 354 7.30 -3.21 18.40
N ILE A 355 8.15 -4.00 19.08
CA ILE A 355 9.27 -3.49 19.88
C ILE A 355 10.47 -4.38 19.53
N LEU A 356 11.40 -3.84 18.75
CA LEU A 356 12.72 -4.46 18.55
C LEU A 356 13.56 -4.32 19.83
N PRO A 357 14.44 -5.28 20.10
CA PRO A 357 15.83 -4.91 20.03
C PRO A 357 16.66 -5.86 19.17
N SER A 358 17.62 -5.23 18.49
CA SER A 358 18.73 -5.80 17.75
C SER A 358 19.50 -6.88 18.51
N GLN A 359 19.61 -8.07 17.94
CA GLN A 359 20.85 -8.86 17.98
C GLN A 359 20.83 -9.94 16.91
N THR A 360 21.95 -10.01 16.19
CA THR A 360 22.33 -10.98 15.19
C THR A 360 22.24 -12.40 15.75
N ASP A 361 21.48 -13.28 15.10
CA ASP A 361 21.82 -14.70 15.08
C ASP A 361 21.69 -15.22 13.64
N LEU A 362 22.85 -15.53 13.07
CA LEU A 362 23.06 -15.87 11.67
C LEU A 362 23.32 -17.38 11.61
N ALA A 363 22.35 -18.19 12.04
CA ALA A 363 22.38 -19.65 11.94
C ALA A 363 20.99 -20.28 12.17
N ALA A 364 19.99 -19.98 11.34
CA ALA A 364 18.70 -20.69 11.40
C ALA A 364 17.91 -20.75 10.07
N PHE A 365 18.46 -20.33 8.94
CA PHE A 365 17.80 -20.44 7.64
C PHE A 365 18.74 -21.09 6.62
N VAL A 366 19.06 -22.36 6.86
CA VAL A 366 19.38 -23.29 5.79
C VAL A 366 18.08 -24.04 5.53
N ASN A 367 17.30 -23.54 4.57
CA ASN A 367 16.22 -24.35 4.00
C ASN A 367 16.87 -25.42 3.13
N GLU A 368 16.58 -26.64 3.57
CA GLU A 368 16.60 -27.92 2.87
C GLU A 368 16.46 -27.80 1.36
N ASP A 369 17.56 -28.08 0.65
CA ASP A 369 17.62 -28.79 -0.64
C ASP A 369 19.08 -29.21 -0.86
N TRP A 370 19.56 -30.13 -0.02
CA TRP A 370 20.82 -30.82 -0.24
C TRP A 370 20.63 -32.31 0.04
N GLU A 371 20.49 -33.09 -1.03
CA GLU A 371 20.55 -34.55 -0.99
C GLU A 371 21.94 -35.01 -0.54
N GLY A 372 22.01 -35.68 0.61
CA GLY A 372 23.11 -36.60 0.94
C GLY A 372 23.81 -36.35 2.27
N ALA A 373 23.31 -36.95 3.35
CA ALA A 373 24.08 -37.53 4.47
C ALA A 373 23.12 -38.13 5.53
N PRO A 374 23.54 -39.14 6.32
CA PRO A 374 22.68 -40.21 6.80
C PRO A 374 21.86 -39.88 8.05
N SER A 375 20.69 -40.51 8.12
CA SER A 375 19.82 -40.61 9.29
C SER A 375 20.55 -41.22 10.48
N GLU A 376 20.76 -40.45 11.54
CA GLU A 376 20.78 -40.93 12.93
C GLU A 376 20.89 -39.73 13.90
N ILE A 377 20.17 -39.83 15.01
CA ILE A 377 20.13 -38.92 16.16
C ILE A 377 19.16 -37.73 16.04
N LEU A 378 17.87 -38.03 16.23
CA LEU A 378 16.90 -37.10 16.80
C LEU A 378 16.23 -37.80 17.99
N GLU A 379 16.84 -37.66 19.17
CA GLU A 379 16.14 -37.92 20.43
C GLU A 379 15.28 -36.69 20.78
N PRO A 380 14.02 -36.88 21.22
CA PRO A 380 13.13 -35.78 21.56
C PRO A 380 13.50 -35.21 22.94
N LEU A 381 13.99 -33.97 23.00
CA LEU A 381 14.11 -33.22 24.25
C LEU A 381 12.70 -32.83 24.74
N SER A 382 12.14 -33.67 25.60
CA SER A 382 10.94 -33.37 26.38
C SER A 382 11.30 -32.43 27.56
N THR A 383 10.32 -31.63 27.98
CA THR A 383 10.29 -30.67 29.11
C THR A 383 10.97 -29.31 28.91
N GLU A 384 10.24 -28.35 28.32
CA GLU A 384 10.60 -26.92 28.30
C GLU A 384 10.21 -26.24 29.62
N GLU A 385 11.19 -25.77 30.40
CA GLU A 385 10.99 -24.84 31.52
C GLU A 385 10.95 -23.39 31.00
N PHE A 386 10.13 -22.53 31.60
CA PHE A 386 10.01 -21.12 31.23
C PHE A 386 10.26 -20.21 32.44
N ASP A 387 11.03 -19.14 32.24
CA ASP A 387 11.19 -18.06 33.21
C ASP A 387 10.05 -17.04 33.08
N GLN A 388 9.59 -16.54 34.22
CA GLN A 388 8.51 -15.57 34.30
C GLN A 388 9.07 -14.14 34.29
N HIS A 389 8.52 -13.24 33.47
CA HIS A 389 8.97 -11.86 33.39
C HIS A 389 8.83 -11.14 34.76
N PRO A 390 9.84 -10.38 35.25
CA PRO A 390 9.84 -9.83 36.62
C PRO A 390 8.60 -9.01 36.99
N ILE A 391 8.01 -8.33 36.00
CA ILE A 391 6.83 -7.47 36.16
C ILE A 391 5.56 -8.24 36.59
N THR A 392 5.54 -9.57 36.40
CA THR A 392 4.34 -10.36 36.67
C THR A 392 4.24 -10.87 38.09
N ARG A 393 5.30 -10.73 38.90
CA ARG A 393 5.31 -11.20 40.29
C ARG A 393 4.27 -10.47 41.15
N ASP A 394 3.94 -9.24 40.78
CA ASP A 394 3.04 -8.38 41.56
C ASP A 394 1.62 -8.30 40.98
N LEU A 395 1.35 -8.92 39.81
CA LEU A 395 0.12 -8.70 39.05
C LEU A 395 -0.89 -9.85 39.11
N ASN A 396 -0.59 -10.94 39.82
CA ASN A 396 -1.49 -12.10 40.03
C ASN A 396 -2.21 -12.59 38.74
N ILE A 397 -1.52 -12.53 37.61
CA ILE A 397 -2.02 -12.90 36.27
C ILE A 397 -1.92 -14.42 36.09
N LYS A 398 -2.91 -15.02 35.42
CA LYS A 398 -2.94 -16.47 35.15
C LYS A 398 -1.91 -16.87 34.07
N VAL A 399 -1.35 -18.07 34.17
CA VAL A 399 -0.31 -18.58 33.25
C VAL A 399 -0.74 -18.58 31.78
N SER A 400 -2.00 -18.89 31.47
CA SER A 400 -2.54 -18.84 30.11
C SER A 400 -2.53 -17.42 29.52
N GLU A 401 -2.74 -16.43 30.39
CA GLU A 401 -2.76 -15.02 30.00
C GLU A 401 -1.33 -14.47 29.86
N MET A 402 -0.39 -14.96 30.67
CA MET A 402 1.04 -14.67 30.52
C MET A 402 1.62 -15.18 29.20
N SER A 403 1.20 -16.38 28.76
CA SER A 403 1.58 -16.95 27.47
C SER A 403 1.08 -16.07 26.31
N ASN A 404 -0.20 -15.67 26.35
CA ASN A 404 -0.79 -14.80 25.32
C ASN A 404 -0.14 -13.41 25.26
N LEU A 405 0.36 -12.92 26.39
CA LEU A 405 1.03 -11.62 26.49
C LEU A 405 2.54 -11.69 26.24
N GLY A 406 3.10 -12.86 25.94
CA GLY A 406 4.55 -13.03 25.72
C GLY A 406 5.41 -12.82 26.96
N LEU A 407 4.84 -13.03 28.16
CA LEU A 407 5.51 -12.79 29.45
C LEU A 407 6.16 -14.05 30.05
N LEU A 408 6.19 -15.14 29.28
CA LEU A 408 6.90 -16.38 29.57
C LEU A 408 8.08 -16.49 28.61
N LEU A 409 9.30 -16.52 29.15
CA LEU A 409 10.53 -16.61 28.39
C LEU A 409 11.06 -18.05 28.45
N PRO A 410 11.44 -18.67 27.32
CA PRO A 410 12.01 -20.03 27.35
C PRO A 410 13.30 -20.03 28.15
N LYS A 411 13.40 -20.95 29.12
CA LYS A 411 14.59 -21.07 29.95
C LYS A 411 15.63 -21.89 29.18
N ARG A 412 16.79 -21.28 28.92
CA ARG A 412 17.90 -21.99 28.28
C ARG A 412 18.47 -22.97 29.31
N LEU A 413 18.25 -24.28 29.10
CA LEU A 413 18.85 -25.31 29.95
C LEU A 413 20.37 -25.22 29.80
N GLU A 414 21.09 -25.07 30.92
CA GLU A 414 22.55 -25.14 30.94
C GLU A 414 22.96 -26.55 30.52
N THR A 415 23.39 -26.69 29.26
CA THR A 415 24.02 -27.92 28.78
C THR A 415 25.31 -28.13 29.56
N ARG A 416 25.39 -29.26 30.28
CA ARG A 416 26.52 -29.68 31.12
C ARG A 416 27.86 -29.42 30.43
N THR A 417 28.78 -28.82 31.19
CA THR A 417 30.21 -28.71 30.90
C THR A 417 30.81 -30.10 30.64
N PHE A 418 31.50 -30.26 29.52
CA PHE A 418 32.46 -31.35 29.28
C PHE A 418 33.87 -30.87 29.54
#